data_AF-A0A6A5GRN0-F1
#
_entry.id   AF-A0A6A5GRN0-F1
#
_cell.length_a   1.000
_cell.length_b   1.000
_cell.length_c   1.000
_cell.angle_alpha   90.00
_cell.angle_beta   90.00
_cell.angle_gamma   90.00
#
_symmetry.space_group_name_H-M   'P 1'
#
loop_
_entity.id
_entity.type
_entity.pdbx_description
1 polymer ?
#
loop_
_entity_poly.entity_id
_entity_poly.type
_entity_poly.pdbx_seq_one_letter_code
_entity_poly.pdbx_strand_id
1 'polypeptide(L)'
;MLIDGVLGPAESGKFIAEHGSLVKINQKGVVKVAEQILEAAKDGSIKEALFLSPELHPKSGDKEAVQWVFLVDTINFSFWPDEGAHYDVSWNGKTYTGYFSACAAINKAIAAKIPVLSAEWMKNVTEEEIDRIFKSDSGHSIPLLGERVKAINESGRVLLEKFNGEFYNCVIKSERSAQTLLKLIVENFTSFRDFAEFHNQKVSLLKRAQILVADVYGALQGHDDIADFKDISTITMFADYRVPQALAYLGALDYSQELLDQIGEGKRLDNGSAAEVELRGASIAVCDEIVDHMNKLRATDPRYTDVREVTAMEVDVFVWGYRRIHAADVEKKIPFHRTRCIYY
;
A
#
# COMPACT_ATOMS: atom_id res chain seq x y z
N MET A 1 7.34 4.74 -19.17
CA MET A 1 5.88 4.94 -19.21
C MET A 1 5.19 3.59 -19.14
N LEU A 2 4.29 3.40 -18.17
CA LEU A 2 3.53 2.15 -17.97
C LEU A 2 2.34 2.05 -18.95
N ILE A 3 1.76 3.20 -19.31
CA ILE A 3 0.72 3.39 -20.32
C ILE A 3 1.01 4.70 -21.06
N ASP A 4 0.79 4.75 -22.38
CA ASP A 4 1.06 5.95 -23.19
C ASP A 4 0.34 7.19 -22.66
N GLY A 5 1.12 8.26 -22.45
CA GLY A 5 0.62 9.56 -21.99
C GLY A 5 0.26 9.64 -20.50
N VAL A 6 0.51 8.59 -19.72
CA VAL A 6 0.31 8.58 -18.25
C VAL A 6 1.67 8.61 -17.56
N LEU A 7 1.87 9.58 -16.66
CA LEU A 7 3.08 9.66 -15.83
C LEU A 7 3.18 8.45 -14.90
N GLY A 8 4.40 7.94 -14.67
CA GLY A 8 4.64 6.92 -13.65
C GLY A 8 4.40 7.46 -12.23
N PRO A 9 4.37 6.62 -11.18
CA PRO A 9 4.06 7.07 -9.83
C PRO A 9 4.97 8.18 -9.28
N ALA A 10 6.29 8.04 -9.41
CA ALA A 10 7.24 9.06 -8.95
C ALA A 10 7.08 10.38 -9.73
N GLU A 11 6.98 10.31 -11.06
CA GLU A 11 6.75 11.47 -11.93
C GLU A 11 5.42 12.16 -11.63
N SER A 12 4.38 11.37 -11.31
CA SER A 12 3.07 11.86 -10.90
C SER A 12 3.14 12.58 -9.58
N GLY A 13 3.80 11.99 -8.56
CA GLY A 13 3.99 12.61 -7.25
C GLY A 13 4.66 13.97 -7.37
N LYS A 14 5.77 14.03 -8.12
CA LYS A 14 6.48 15.29 -8.40
C LYS A 14 5.58 16.31 -9.10
N PHE A 15 4.93 15.92 -10.20
CA PHE A 15 4.05 16.82 -10.95
C PHE A 15 2.92 17.38 -10.08
N ILE A 16 2.28 16.51 -9.27
CA ILE A 16 1.20 16.89 -8.37
C ILE A 16 1.69 17.86 -7.30
N ALA A 17 2.84 17.59 -6.67
CA ALA A 17 3.40 18.48 -5.64
C ALA A 17 3.82 19.86 -6.19
N GLU A 18 4.27 19.93 -7.45
CA GLU A 18 4.65 21.19 -8.12
C GLU A 18 3.44 22.05 -8.51
N HIS A 19 2.29 21.44 -8.82
CA HIS A 19 1.11 22.14 -9.34
C HIS A 19 -0.05 22.23 -8.34
N GLY A 20 0.03 21.49 -7.24
CA GLY A 20 -0.92 21.51 -6.13
C GLY A 20 -0.88 22.79 -5.31
N SER A 21 -1.95 23.04 -4.56
CA SER A 21 -2.08 24.22 -3.70
C SER A 21 -2.61 23.94 -2.29
N LEU A 22 -3.15 22.74 -2.08
CA LEU A 22 -3.80 22.28 -0.86
C LEU A 22 -2.83 21.65 0.14
N VAL A 23 -1.73 21.06 -0.33
CA VAL A 23 -0.69 20.38 0.47
C VAL A 23 0.69 20.94 0.11
N LYS A 24 1.50 21.25 1.12
CA LYS A 24 2.88 21.73 0.93
C LYS A 24 3.88 20.83 1.64
N ILE A 25 5.04 20.62 1.00
CA ILE A 25 6.15 19.90 1.62
C ILE A 25 6.95 20.86 2.51
N ASN A 26 7.12 20.47 3.78
CA ASN A 26 7.86 21.25 4.77
C ASN A 26 9.28 20.71 4.91
N GLN A 27 10.24 21.45 4.36
CA GLN A 27 11.65 21.03 4.31
C GLN A 27 12.29 20.78 5.68
N LYS A 28 11.87 21.49 6.74
CA LYS A 28 12.35 21.23 8.10
C LYS A 28 11.81 19.90 8.63
N GLY A 29 10.55 19.59 8.33
CA GLY A 29 9.94 18.31 8.63
C GLY A 29 10.61 17.15 7.90
N VAL A 30 10.89 17.32 6.59
CA VAL A 30 11.62 16.32 5.78
C VAL A 30 12.94 15.95 6.43
N VAL A 31 13.78 16.93 6.80
CA VAL A 31 15.06 16.69 7.48
C VAL A 31 14.86 15.90 8.77
N LYS A 32 13.92 16.34 9.61
CA LYS A 32 13.63 15.70 10.90
C LYS A 32 13.17 14.24 10.73
N VAL A 33 12.29 13.97 9.78
CA VAL A 33 11.78 12.62 9.50
C VAL A 33 12.89 11.74 8.93
N ALA A 34 13.72 12.26 8.02
CA ALA A 34 14.88 11.56 7.49
C ALA A 34 15.86 11.14 8.60
N GLU A 35 16.17 12.02 9.55
CA GLU A 35 17.00 11.68 10.70
C GLU A 35 16.36 10.60 11.58
N GLN A 36 15.04 10.70 11.86
CA GLN A 36 14.33 9.67 12.65
C GLN A 36 14.40 8.29 11.99
N ILE A 37 14.23 8.21 10.67
CA ILE A 37 14.27 6.96 9.93
C ILE A 37 15.71 6.41 9.88
N LEU A 38 16.72 7.26 9.69
CA LEU A 38 18.12 6.82 9.73
C LEU A 38 18.52 6.28 11.10
N GLU A 39 18.09 6.90 12.20
CA GLU A 39 18.34 6.37 13.54
C GLU A 39 17.64 5.00 13.73
N ALA A 40 16.39 4.85 13.27
CA ALA A 40 15.69 3.57 13.30
C ALA A 40 16.33 2.48 12.40
N ALA A 41 16.93 2.89 11.28
CA ALA A 41 17.67 1.99 10.41
C ALA A 41 19.02 1.57 11.03
N LYS A 42 19.66 2.49 11.75
CA LYS A 42 20.93 2.29 12.45
C LYS A 42 20.79 1.36 13.66
N ASP A 43 19.76 1.52 14.48
CA ASP A 43 19.51 0.66 15.64
C ASP A 43 18.77 -0.65 15.28
N GLY A 44 18.24 -0.73 14.06
CA GLY A 44 17.58 -1.91 13.52
C GLY A 44 16.08 -2.00 13.82
N SER A 45 15.49 -1.03 14.52
CA SER A 45 14.05 -0.98 14.81
C SER A 45 13.19 -0.84 13.55
N ILE A 46 13.75 -0.33 12.44
CA ILE A 46 13.07 -0.29 11.14
C ILE A 46 12.65 -1.69 10.65
N LYS A 47 13.29 -2.77 11.15
CA LYS A 47 12.96 -4.15 10.76
C LYS A 47 11.58 -4.59 11.22
N GLU A 48 11.04 -4.01 12.29
CA GLU A 48 9.68 -4.28 12.75
C GLU A 48 8.63 -3.87 11.71
N ALA A 49 9.02 -3.01 10.77
CA ALA A 49 8.19 -2.53 9.69
C ALA A 49 8.15 -3.53 8.50
N LEU A 50 9.22 -4.31 8.27
CA LEU A 50 9.36 -5.15 7.07
C LEU A 50 8.25 -6.20 6.90
N PHE A 51 7.99 -6.63 5.65
CA PHE A 51 6.93 -7.59 5.30
C PHE A 51 6.92 -8.88 6.14
N LEU A 52 8.09 -9.40 6.51
CA LEU A 52 8.21 -10.62 7.30
C LEU A 52 7.94 -10.42 8.80
N SER A 53 7.76 -9.19 9.29
CA SER A 53 7.50 -8.91 10.70
C SER A 53 6.08 -9.29 11.16
N PRO A 54 4.98 -8.93 10.46
CA PRO A 54 3.63 -9.25 10.93
C PRO A 54 3.36 -10.75 11.01
N GLU A 55 2.82 -11.22 12.13
CA GLU A 55 2.53 -12.64 12.39
C GLU A 55 1.54 -13.27 11.41
N LEU A 56 0.69 -12.46 10.77
CA LEU A 56 -0.33 -12.92 9.84
C LEU A 56 0.17 -13.13 8.41
N HIS A 57 1.34 -12.58 8.06
CA HIS A 57 1.91 -12.75 6.73
C HIS A 57 2.57 -14.13 6.60
N PRO A 58 2.55 -14.76 5.41
CA PRO A 58 3.21 -16.04 5.18
C PRO A 58 4.72 -15.93 5.41
N LYS A 59 5.33 -17.01 5.91
CA LYS A 59 6.77 -17.10 6.24
C LYS A 59 7.52 -18.15 5.42
N SER A 60 6.83 -18.87 4.55
CA SER A 60 7.38 -20.00 3.79
C SER A 60 8.31 -19.56 2.65
N GLY A 61 8.07 -18.38 2.07
CA GLY A 61 8.81 -17.89 0.91
C GLY A 61 8.66 -18.78 -0.32
N ASP A 62 7.49 -19.41 -0.48
CA ASP A 62 7.17 -20.32 -1.58
C ASP A 62 6.03 -19.78 -2.46
N LYS A 63 5.60 -20.60 -3.43
CA LYS A 63 4.53 -20.23 -4.36
C LYS A 63 3.20 -19.94 -3.64
N GLU A 64 2.89 -20.65 -2.55
CA GLU A 64 1.69 -20.37 -1.76
C GLU A 64 1.78 -19.01 -1.07
N ALA A 65 2.95 -18.62 -0.56
CA ALA A 65 3.16 -17.28 -0.03
C ALA A 65 2.89 -16.19 -1.09
N VAL A 66 3.34 -16.40 -2.33
CA VAL A 66 3.08 -15.47 -3.45
C VAL A 66 1.59 -15.40 -3.81
N GLN A 67 0.89 -16.54 -3.84
CA GLN A 67 -0.57 -16.55 -4.08
C GLN A 67 -1.34 -15.86 -2.95
N TRP A 68 -0.90 -16.03 -1.69
CA TRP A 68 -1.47 -15.33 -0.55
C TRP A 68 -1.30 -13.82 -0.67
N VAL A 69 -0.08 -13.37 -0.99
CA VAL A 69 0.22 -11.94 -1.21
C VAL A 69 -0.67 -11.39 -2.33
N PHE A 70 -0.74 -12.10 -3.45
CA PHE A 70 -1.55 -11.69 -4.59
C PHE A 70 -3.04 -11.52 -4.24
N LEU A 71 -3.63 -12.47 -3.50
CA LEU A 71 -5.02 -12.37 -3.06
C LEU A 71 -5.23 -11.19 -2.11
N VAL A 72 -4.35 -11.03 -1.11
CA VAL A 72 -4.44 -9.96 -0.11
C VAL A 72 -4.36 -8.59 -0.78
N ASP A 73 -3.41 -8.40 -1.69
CA ASP A 73 -3.25 -7.12 -2.39
C ASP A 73 -4.32 -6.85 -3.43
N THR A 74 -4.89 -7.91 -4.03
CA THR A 74 -6.11 -7.79 -4.85
C THR A 74 -7.28 -7.21 -4.06
N ILE A 75 -7.30 -7.32 -2.72
CA ILE A 75 -8.36 -6.78 -1.87
C ILE A 75 -7.89 -5.68 -0.91
N ASN A 76 -6.67 -5.16 -1.07
CA ASN A 76 -6.06 -4.23 -0.11
C ASN A 76 -6.55 -2.78 -0.30
N PHE A 77 -7.84 -2.57 -0.04
CA PHE A 77 -8.52 -1.27 -0.14
C PHE A 77 -9.69 -1.16 0.86
N SER A 78 -10.06 0.06 1.26
CA SER A 78 -11.31 0.41 1.96
C SER A 78 -11.65 -0.44 3.20
N PHE A 79 -10.67 -0.78 4.05
CA PHE A 79 -10.93 -1.55 5.28
C PHE A 79 -11.61 -0.78 6.41
N TRP A 80 -11.78 0.54 6.27
CA TRP A 80 -12.47 1.35 7.26
C TRP A 80 -13.99 1.17 7.09
N PRO A 81 -14.71 0.78 8.16
CA PRO A 81 -16.14 0.50 8.09
C PRO A 81 -16.96 1.78 7.88
N ASP A 82 -18.21 1.62 7.44
CA ASP A 82 -19.17 2.73 7.45
C ASP A 82 -19.55 3.09 8.90
N GLU A 83 -20.16 4.26 9.06
CA GLU A 83 -20.54 4.76 10.37
C GLU A 83 -21.49 3.78 11.08
N GLY A 84 -21.19 3.45 12.33
CA GLY A 84 -21.94 2.47 13.12
C GLY A 84 -21.56 1.00 12.88
N ALA A 85 -20.66 0.71 11.93
CA ALA A 85 -20.14 -0.64 11.70
C ALA A 85 -18.71 -0.82 12.23
N HIS A 86 -18.33 -2.08 12.45
CA HIS A 86 -16.98 -2.47 12.85
C HIS A 86 -16.46 -3.56 11.91
N TYR A 87 -15.16 -3.48 11.59
CA TYR A 87 -14.49 -4.54 10.83
C TYR A 87 -13.34 -5.11 11.67
N ASP A 88 -13.69 -6.13 12.43
CA ASP A 88 -12.84 -6.86 13.36
C ASP A 88 -12.91 -8.37 13.12
N VAL A 89 -11.77 -9.07 13.17
CA VAL A 89 -11.68 -10.52 12.94
C VAL A 89 -10.70 -11.13 13.93
N SER A 90 -11.11 -12.14 14.69
CA SER A 90 -10.28 -12.77 15.72
C SER A 90 -9.62 -14.06 15.24
N TRP A 91 -8.30 -14.14 15.29
CA TRP A 91 -7.52 -15.31 14.88
C TRP A 91 -6.47 -15.65 15.94
N ASN A 92 -6.34 -16.93 16.29
CA ASN A 92 -5.41 -17.43 17.33
C ASN A 92 -5.48 -16.65 18.66
N GLY A 93 -6.69 -16.33 19.12
CA GLY A 93 -6.91 -15.66 20.41
C GLY A 93 -6.66 -14.15 20.41
N LYS A 94 -6.40 -13.53 19.24
CA LYS A 94 -6.22 -12.09 19.09
C LYS A 94 -7.20 -11.51 18.09
N THR A 95 -7.77 -10.35 18.42
CA THR A 95 -8.66 -9.59 17.52
C THR A 95 -7.85 -8.59 16.71
N TYR A 96 -8.07 -8.58 15.40
CA TYR A 96 -7.41 -7.67 14.46
C TYR A 96 -8.42 -6.69 13.87
N THR A 97 -7.95 -5.50 13.48
CA THR A 97 -8.73 -4.44 12.82
C THR A 97 -8.11 -4.03 11.48
N GLY A 98 -8.94 -3.55 10.56
CA GLY A 98 -8.48 -2.96 9.29
C GLY A 98 -7.81 -4.01 8.37
N TYR A 99 -6.65 -3.66 7.81
CA TYR A 99 -5.88 -4.56 6.93
C TYR A 99 -5.63 -5.95 7.58
N PHE A 100 -5.21 -5.98 8.85
CA PHE A 100 -4.92 -7.26 9.52
C PHE A 100 -6.17 -8.12 9.77
N SER A 101 -7.38 -7.54 9.79
CA SER A 101 -8.61 -8.34 9.80
C SER A 101 -8.78 -9.16 8.53
N ALA A 102 -8.44 -8.58 7.37
CA ALA A 102 -8.48 -9.29 6.10
C ALA A 102 -7.42 -10.40 6.02
N CYS A 103 -6.20 -10.15 6.51
CA CYS A 103 -5.18 -11.19 6.62
C CYS A 103 -5.63 -12.34 7.54
N ALA A 104 -6.23 -12.01 8.70
CA ALA A 104 -6.79 -13.00 9.62
C ALA A 104 -7.93 -13.82 8.99
N ALA A 105 -8.82 -13.18 8.22
CA ALA A 105 -9.91 -13.83 7.50
C ALA A 105 -9.40 -14.82 6.44
N ILE A 106 -8.37 -14.45 5.67
CA ILE A 106 -7.74 -15.34 4.68
C ILE A 106 -7.07 -16.53 5.39
N ASN A 107 -6.34 -16.30 6.47
CA ASN A 107 -5.70 -17.38 7.24
C ASN A 107 -6.74 -18.34 7.85
N LYS A 108 -7.88 -17.83 8.33
CA LYS A 108 -9.03 -18.65 8.74
C LYS A 108 -9.55 -19.52 7.59
N ALA A 109 -9.74 -18.95 6.40
CA ALA A 109 -10.25 -19.66 5.25
C ALA A 109 -9.31 -20.79 4.80
N ILE A 110 -8.00 -20.52 4.78
CA ILE A 110 -6.96 -21.53 4.49
C ILE A 110 -6.98 -22.65 5.53
N ALA A 111 -7.07 -22.31 6.82
CA ALA A 111 -7.16 -23.30 7.89
C ALA A 111 -8.43 -24.16 7.78
N ALA A 112 -9.54 -23.57 7.33
CA ALA A 112 -10.80 -24.24 7.01
C ALA A 112 -10.79 -25.01 5.68
N LYS A 113 -9.63 -25.09 5.00
CA LYS A 113 -9.43 -25.79 3.72
C LYS A 113 -10.30 -25.26 2.58
N ILE A 114 -10.69 -24.00 2.65
CA ILE A 114 -11.27 -23.28 1.51
C ILE A 114 -10.12 -22.96 0.55
N PRO A 115 -10.24 -23.27 -0.76
CA PRO A 115 -9.15 -23.12 -1.72
C PRO A 115 -8.95 -21.66 -2.18
N VAL A 116 -8.91 -20.71 -1.24
CA VAL A 116 -8.88 -19.26 -1.51
C VAL A 116 -7.70 -18.80 -2.36
N LEU A 117 -6.60 -19.58 -2.37
CA LEU A 117 -5.38 -19.31 -3.13
C LEU A 117 -5.43 -19.87 -4.57
N SER A 118 -6.50 -20.57 -4.95
CA SER A 118 -6.66 -21.14 -6.30
C SER A 118 -7.29 -20.11 -7.24
N ALA A 119 -6.70 -19.93 -8.42
CA ALA A 119 -7.30 -19.09 -9.46
C ALA A 119 -8.69 -19.58 -9.92
N GLU A 120 -8.96 -20.90 -9.84
CA GLU A 120 -10.28 -21.45 -10.18
C GLU A 120 -11.33 -21.06 -9.13
N TRP A 121 -10.95 -21.07 -7.85
CA TRP A 121 -11.83 -20.52 -6.81
C TRP A 121 -12.02 -19.02 -7.00
N MET A 122 -10.92 -18.27 -7.21
CA MET A 122 -10.98 -16.81 -7.39
C MET A 122 -11.92 -16.42 -8.53
N LYS A 123 -11.85 -17.11 -9.68
CA LYS A 123 -12.70 -16.84 -10.85
C LYS A 123 -14.20 -17.02 -10.57
N ASN A 124 -14.57 -17.92 -9.68
CA ASN A 124 -15.95 -18.36 -9.47
C ASN A 124 -16.54 -17.94 -8.11
N VAL A 125 -15.76 -17.30 -7.23
CA VAL A 125 -16.24 -16.94 -5.90
C VAL A 125 -17.45 -16.00 -5.97
N THR A 126 -18.42 -16.21 -5.09
CA THR A 126 -19.65 -15.43 -5.00
C THR A 126 -19.58 -14.38 -3.91
N GLU A 127 -20.49 -13.41 -3.97
CA GLU A 127 -20.66 -12.40 -2.92
C GLU A 127 -20.97 -13.02 -1.55
N GLU A 128 -21.83 -14.03 -1.50
CA GLU A 128 -22.16 -14.77 -0.27
C GLU A 128 -20.93 -15.46 0.34
N GLU A 129 -20.07 -16.05 -0.49
CA GLU A 129 -18.87 -16.71 -0.01
C GLU A 129 -17.83 -15.71 0.50
N ILE A 130 -17.60 -14.61 -0.21
CA ILE A 130 -16.73 -13.52 0.27
C ILE A 130 -17.28 -12.91 1.55
N ASP A 131 -18.59 -12.66 1.63
CA ASP A 131 -19.21 -12.10 2.84
C ASP A 131 -19.01 -13.03 4.04
N ARG A 132 -19.17 -14.34 3.85
CA ARG A 132 -18.94 -15.34 4.89
C ARG A 132 -17.48 -15.38 5.33
N ILE A 133 -16.52 -15.32 4.40
CA ILE A 133 -15.09 -15.38 4.72
C ILE A 133 -14.63 -14.12 5.45
N PHE A 134 -15.06 -12.96 4.98
CA PHE A 134 -14.67 -11.65 5.50
C PHE A 134 -15.73 -11.04 6.44
N LYS A 135 -16.63 -11.85 6.99
CA LYS A 135 -17.58 -11.37 7.99
C LYS A 135 -16.78 -10.96 9.23
N SER A 136 -17.04 -9.77 9.76
CA SER A 136 -16.50 -9.40 11.06
C SER A 136 -17.08 -10.30 12.16
N ASP A 137 -16.38 -10.40 13.29
CA ASP A 137 -16.89 -11.15 14.44
C ASP A 137 -18.16 -10.49 15.01
N SER A 138 -18.34 -9.18 14.78
CA SER A 138 -19.54 -8.42 15.11
C SER A 138 -20.69 -8.54 14.08
N GLY A 139 -20.52 -9.35 13.03
CA GLY A 139 -21.57 -9.67 12.05
C GLY A 139 -21.73 -8.66 10.91
N HIS A 140 -20.91 -7.60 10.87
CA HIS A 140 -20.88 -6.64 9.78
C HIS A 140 -20.11 -7.18 8.57
N SER A 141 -20.61 -6.89 7.38
CA SER A 141 -19.95 -7.18 6.11
C SER A 141 -18.78 -6.23 5.87
N ILE A 142 -17.74 -6.72 5.20
CA ILE A 142 -16.60 -5.90 4.78
C ILE A 142 -17.07 -4.84 3.75
N PRO A 143 -16.57 -3.59 3.82
CA PRO A 143 -16.92 -2.57 2.84
C PRO A 143 -16.50 -2.96 1.41
N LEU A 144 -17.27 -2.47 0.43
CA LEU A 144 -17.07 -2.72 -1.01
C LEU A 144 -17.04 -4.21 -1.37
N LEU A 145 -17.95 -4.98 -0.77
CA LEU A 145 -18.05 -6.42 -0.94
C LEU A 145 -18.14 -6.84 -2.42
N GLY A 146 -19.06 -6.23 -3.17
CA GLY A 146 -19.25 -6.55 -4.60
C GLY A 146 -18.02 -6.20 -5.45
N GLU A 147 -17.32 -5.11 -5.14
CA GLU A 147 -16.09 -4.71 -5.82
C GLU A 147 -14.93 -5.67 -5.52
N ARG A 148 -14.85 -6.20 -4.30
CA ARG A 148 -13.88 -7.25 -3.94
C ARG A 148 -14.12 -8.51 -4.75
N VAL A 149 -15.37 -8.96 -4.86
CA VAL A 149 -15.73 -10.12 -5.71
C VAL A 149 -15.31 -9.88 -7.15
N LYS A 150 -15.61 -8.70 -7.72
CA LYS A 150 -15.21 -8.34 -9.09
C LYS A 150 -13.69 -8.38 -9.27
N ALA A 151 -12.92 -7.81 -8.33
CA ALA A 151 -11.46 -7.82 -8.37
C ALA A 151 -10.90 -9.24 -8.28
N ILE A 152 -11.43 -10.07 -7.37
CA ILE A 152 -11.00 -11.47 -7.21
C ILE A 152 -11.34 -12.30 -8.46
N ASN A 153 -12.56 -12.19 -8.99
CA ASN A 153 -12.99 -12.90 -10.20
C ASN A 153 -12.18 -12.49 -11.43
N GLU A 154 -11.90 -11.19 -11.58
CA GLU A 154 -11.00 -10.70 -12.62
C GLU A 154 -9.62 -11.35 -12.49
N SER A 155 -9.01 -11.25 -11.32
CA SER A 155 -7.68 -11.81 -11.04
C SER A 155 -7.62 -13.30 -11.33
N GLY A 156 -8.62 -14.08 -10.89
CA GLY A 156 -8.70 -15.51 -11.18
C GLY A 156 -8.75 -15.84 -12.67
N ARG A 157 -9.56 -15.11 -13.46
CA ARG A 157 -9.59 -15.30 -14.93
C ARG A 157 -8.24 -14.99 -15.56
N VAL A 158 -7.64 -13.85 -15.22
CA VAL A 158 -6.37 -13.42 -15.78
C VAL A 158 -5.25 -14.41 -15.46
N LEU A 159 -5.20 -14.92 -14.22
CA LEU A 159 -4.25 -15.95 -13.83
C LEU A 159 -4.38 -17.21 -14.68
N LEU A 160 -5.61 -17.73 -14.85
CA LEU A 160 -5.85 -18.92 -15.65
C LEU A 160 -5.50 -18.72 -17.13
N GLU A 161 -5.85 -17.56 -17.69
CA GLU A 161 -5.67 -17.27 -19.13
C GLU A 161 -4.21 -16.96 -19.49
N LYS A 162 -3.44 -16.30 -18.61
CA LYS A 162 -2.13 -15.71 -18.98
C LYS A 162 -0.94 -16.20 -18.16
N PHE A 163 -1.21 -16.82 -17.01
CA PHE A 163 -0.19 -17.19 -16.03
C PHE A 163 -0.38 -18.61 -15.48
N ASN A 164 -1.07 -19.48 -16.21
CA ASN A 164 -1.32 -20.89 -15.83
C ASN A 164 -1.87 -21.07 -14.41
N GLY A 165 -2.74 -20.15 -13.97
CA GLY A 165 -3.39 -20.19 -12.66
C GLY A 165 -2.55 -19.66 -11.48
N GLU A 166 -1.30 -19.25 -11.69
CA GLU A 166 -0.36 -18.91 -10.62
C GLU A 166 0.28 -17.54 -10.84
N PHE A 167 0.13 -16.61 -9.90
CA PHE A 167 0.77 -15.29 -9.96
C PHE A 167 2.29 -15.39 -9.94
N TYR A 168 2.84 -16.43 -9.32
CA TYR A 168 4.26 -16.76 -9.39
C TYR A 168 4.80 -16.78 -10.83
N ASN A 169 4.00 -17.25 -11.81
CA ASN A 169 4.40 -17.23 -13.22
C ASN A 169 4.44 -15.81 -13.83
N CYS A 170 3.66 -14.86 -13.27
CA CYS A 170 3.80 -13.44 -13.57
C CYS A 170 5.11 -12.88 -13.01
N VAL A 171 5.48 -13.28 -11.79
CA VAL A 171 6.76 -12.91 -11.16
C VAL A 171 7.95 -13.43 -11.98
N ILE A 172 7.94 -14.68 -12.44
CA ILE A 172 8.99 -15.21 -13.34
C ILE A 172 9.13 -14.34 -14.60
N LYS A 173 8.01 -13.96 -15.23
CA LYS A 173 7.98 -13.11 -16.43
C LYS A 173 8.51 -11.69 -16.20
N SER A 174 8.66 -11.25 -14.95
CA SER A 174 9.27 -9.97 -14.62
C SER A 174 10.79 -9.94 -14.84
N GLU A 175 11.43 -11.10 -15.01
CA GLU A 175 12.87 -11.23 -15.22
C GLU A 175 13.70 -10.51 -14.14
N ARG A 176 13.23 -10.59 -12.88
CA ARG A 176 13.86 -9.94 -11.72
C ARG A 176 13.93 -8.41 -11.86
N SER A 177 12.90 -7.80 -12.46
CA SER A 177 12.69 -6.35 -12.46
C SER A 177 11.35 -5.99 -11.81
N ALA A 178 11.41 -5.14 -10.78
CA ALA A 178 10.27 -4.54 -10.11
C ALA A 178 9.41 -3.72 -11.09
N GLN A 179 10.04 -2.93 -11.97
CA GLN A 179 9.31 -2.15 -12.98
C GLN A 179 8.63 -3.03 -14.03
N THR A 180 9.27 -4.13 -14.46
CA THR A 180 8.63 -5.09 -15.36
C THR A 180 7.46 -5.79 -14.67
N LEU A 181 7.58 -6.18 -13.39
CA LEU A 181 6.46 -6.74 -12.64
C LEU A 181 5.31 -5.74 -12.50
N LEU A 182 5.61 -4.49 -12.13
CA LEU A 182 4.62 -3.41 -12.03
C LEU A 182 3.88 -3.22 -13.36
N LYS A 183 4.61 -3.20 -14.48
CA LYS A 183 4.04 -3.12 -15.82
C LYS A 183 3.13 -4.32 -16.13
N LEU A 184 3.58 -5.54 -15.87
CA LEU A 184 2.78 -6.75 -16.08
C LEU A 184 1.49 -6.73 -15.25
N ILE A 185 1.54 -6.24 -14.01
CA ILE A 185 0.36 -6.07 -13.15
C ILE A 185 -0.63 -5.10 -13.81
N VAL A 186 -0.17 -3.89 -14.16
CA VAL A 186 -1.02 -2.83 -14.72
C VAL A 186 -1.63 -3.22 -16.07
N GLU A 187 -0.86 -3.90 -16.92
CA GLU A 187 -1.33 -4.36 -18.23
C GLU A 187 -2.42 -5.43 -18.12
N ASN A 188 -2.31 -6.34 -17.14
CA ASN A 188 -3.14 -7.54 -17.09
C ASN A 188 -4.30 -7.48 -16.10
N PHE A 189 -4.18 -6.74 -15.00
CA PHE A 189 -5.18 -6.69 -13.93
C PHE A 189 -5.74 -5.27 -13.80
N THR A 190 -6.93 -5.04 -14.37
CA THR A 190 -7.52 -3.69 -14.48
C THR A 190 -7.90 -3.11 -13.13
N SER A 191 -8.26 -3.93 -12.14
CA SER A 191 -8.54 -3.46 -10.79
C SER A 191 -7.36 -2.70 -10.14
N PHE A 192 -6.12 -2.98 -10.55
CA PHE A 192 -4.92 -2.29 -10.05
C PHE A 192 -4.63 -0.94 -10.72
N ARG A 193 -5.40 -0.54 -11.75
CA ARG A 193 -5.21 0.70 -12.54
C ARG A 193 -5.72 1.94 -11.81
N ASP A 194 -4.97 2.37 -10.80
CA ASP A 194 -5.17 3.57 -10.00
C ASP A 194 -4.62 4.81 -10.74
N PHE A 195 -5.43 5.30 -11.68
CA PHE A 195 -5.16 6.48 -12.52
C PHE A 195 -6.11 7.63 -12.17
N ALA A 196 -5.61 8.85 -12.37
CA ALA A 196 -6.41 10.06 -12.23
C ALA A 196 -5.97 11.11 -13.27
N GLU A 197 -6.71 12.22 -13.31
CA GLU A 197 -6.31 13.41 -14.04
C GLU A 197 -6.10 14.56 -13.05
N PHE A 198 -4.95 15.24 -13.14
CA PHE A 198 -4.61 16.37 -12.30
C PHE A 198 -4.13 17.51 -13.19
N HIS A 199 -4.80 18.65 -13.19
CA HIS A 199 -4.45 19.80 -14.06
C HIS A 199 -4.30 19.43 -15.56
N ASN A 200 -5.23 18.61 -16.08
CA ASN A 200 -5.22 18.06 -17.46
C ASN A 200 -4.05 17.10 -17.78
N GLN A 201 -3.25 16.71 -16.80
CA GLN A 201 -2.22 15.68 -16.93
C GLN A 201 -2.76 14.35 -16.40
N LYS A 202 -2.65 13.29 -17.19
CA LYS A 202 -2.93 11.93 -16.70
C LYS A 202 -1.80 11.47 -15.79
N VAL A 203 -2.16 11.11 -14.57
CA VAL A 203 -1.25 10.70 -13.50
C VAL A 203 -1.59 9.30 -13.04
N SER A 204 -0.63 8.64 -12.39
CA SER A 204 -0.82 7.33 -11.79
C SER A 204 -0.27 7.30 -10.37
N LEU A 205 -1.00 6.65 -9.46
CA LEU A 205 -0.58 6.47 -8.07
C LEU A 205 -0.26 4.99 -7.81
N LEU A 206 -1.03 4.09 -8.42
CA LEU A 206 -0.77 2.64 -8.50
C LEU A 206 -0.52 1.99 -7.13
N LYS A 207 -1.15 2.49 -6.06
CA LYS A 207 -0.87 2.08 -4.67
C LYS A 207 -0.82 0.55 -4.52
N ARG A 208 -1.89 -0.14 -4.97
CA ARG A 208 -1.98 -1.60 -4.84
C ARG A 208 -1.05 -2.37 -5.79
N ALA A 209 -0.70 -1.80 -6.92
CA ALA A 209 0.24 -2.46 -7.83
C ALA A 209 1.66 -2.38 -7.27
N GLN A 210 2.01 -1.23 -6.70
CA GLN A 210 3.31 -1.00 -6.05
C GLN A 210 3.48 -1.84 -4.79
N ILE A 211 2.45 -1.92 -3.93
CA ILE A 211 2.50 -2.80 -2.74
C ILE A 211 2.62 -4.27 -3.13
N LEU A 212 1.94 -4.73 -4.19
CA LEU A 212 2.06 -6.10 -4.67
C LEU A 212 3.49 -6.44 -5.12
N VAL A 213 4.19 -5.51 -5.77
CA VAL A 213 5.62 -5.71 -6.11
C VAL A 213 6.47 -5.79 -4.84
N ALA A 214 6.25 -4.88 -3.89
CA ALA A 214 7.01 -4.83 -2.64
C ALA A 214 6.76 -6.04 -1.73
N ASP A 215 5.53 -6.51 -1.64
CA ASP A 215 5.15 -7.66 -0.80
C ASP A 215 5.65 -8.97 -1.43
N VAL A 216 5.67 -9.09 -2.77
CA VAL A 216 6.35 -10.23 -3.44
C VAL A 216 7.84 -10.20 -3.16
N TYR A 217 8.48 -9.03 -3.28
CA TYR A 217 9.90 -8.86 -2.94
C TYR A 217 10.18 -9.31 -1.51
N GLY A 218 9.39 -8.81 -0.55
CA GLY A 218 9.53 -9.14 0.87
C GLY A 218 9.20 -10.60 1.21
N ALA A 219 8.21 -11.20 0.55
CA ALA A 219 7.82 -12.59 0.80
C ALA A 219 8.87 -13.61 0.33
N LEU A 220 9.59 -13.30 -0.75
CA LEU A 220 10.58 -14.21 -1.36
C LEU A 220 12.04 -13.87 -0.96
N GLN A 221 12.27 -12.73 -0.31
CA GLN A 221 13.61 -12.29 0.08
C GLN A 221 14.34 -13.36 0.89
N GLY A 222 15.49 -13.82 0.38
CA GLY A 222 16.31 -14.86 1.02
C GLY A 222 15.78 -16.29 0.88
N HIS A 223 14.67 -16.48 0.18
CA HIS A 223 14.05 -17.79 -0.09
C HIS A 223 14.13 -18.17 -1.57
N ASP A 224 13.85 -17.22 -2.47
CA ASP A 224 13.81 -17.45 -3.92
C ASP A 224 14.31 -16.20 -4.67
N ASP A 225 15.30 -16.38 -5.54
CA ASP A 225 16.01 -15.28 -6.20
C ASP A 225 15.26 -14.71 -7.42
N ILE A 226 14.09 -15.26 -7.77
CA ILE A 226 13.23 -14.72 -8.84
C ILE A 226 12.72 -13.32 -8.52
N ALA A 227 12.66 -12.97 -7.23
CA ALA A 227 12.23 -11.66 -6.76
C ALA A 227 13.40 -10.80 -6.27
N ASP A 228 14.65 -11.17 -6.59
CA ASP A 228 15.83 -10.32 -6.34
C ASP A 228 15.86 -9.12 -7.32
N PHE A 229 14.83 -8.28 -7.23
CA PHE A 229 14.60 -7.15 -8.11
C PHE A 229 15.73 -6.13 -8.01
N LYS A 230 16.45 -5.93 -9.11
CA LYS A 230 17.64 -5.05 -9.14
C LYS A 230 17.30 -3.56 -9.07
N ASP A 231 16.06 -3.24 -9.40
CA ASP A 231 15.46 -1.91 -9.47
C ASP A 231 14.37 -1.72 -8.40
N ILE A 232 14.36 -2.51 -7.31
CA ILE A 232 13.35 -2.40 -6.26
C ILE A 232 13.24 -1.00 -5.64
N SER A 233 14.35 -0.25 -5.61
CA SER A 233 14.39 1.14 -5.12
C SER A 233 13.58 2.12 -5.98
N THR A 234 13.13 1.71 -7.17
CA THR A 234 12.27 2.51 -8.05
C THR A 234 10.78 2.45 -7.66
N ILE A 235 10.40 1.53 -6.77
CA ILE A 235 9.04 1.48 -6.22
C ILE A 235 8.88 2.59 -5.19
N THR A 236 7.84 3.41 -5.33
CA THR A 236 7.61 4.55 -4.43
C THR A 236 6.95 4.10 -3.14
N MET A 237 6.68 5.06 -2.26
CA MET A 237 5.72 4.87 -1.16
C MET A 237 4.31 4.50 -1.66
N PHE A 238 3.47 3.94 -0.79
CA PHE A 238 2.15 3.42 -1.12
C PHE A 238 1.07 4.43 -0.73
N ALA A 239 0.71 5.33 -1.65
CA ALA A 239 -0.17 6.47 -1.37
C ALA A 239 -1.59 6.07 -0.92
N ASP A 240 -1.78 5.85 0.38
CA ASP A 240 -3.04 5.50 1.05
C ASP A 240 -3.67 6.71 1.76
N TYR A 241 -4.66 6.45 2.63
CA TYR A 241 -5.33 7.51 3.41
C TYR A 241 -4.70 7.84 4.77
N ARG A 242 -3.81 7.00 5.30
CA ARG A 242 -3.22 7.17 6.64
C ARG A 242 -1.80 7.70 6.62
N VAL A 243 -1.01 7.38 5.61
CA VAL A 243 0.37 7.84 5.45
C VAL A 243 0.43 9.37 5.28
N PRO A 244 -0.43 10.02 4.46
CA PRO A 244 -0.47 11.48 4.39
C PRO A 244 -0.71 12.12 5.77
N GLN A 245 -1.65 11.55 6.55
CA GLN A 245 -2.00 12.02 7.90
C GLN A 245 -0.78 11.97 8.83
N ALA A 246 -0.01 10.89 8.77
CA ALA A 246 1.17 10.69 9.60
C ALA A 246 2.35 11.59 9.17
N LEU A 247 2.57 11.76 7.88
CA LEU A 247 3.56 12.72 7.34
C LEU A 247 3.25 14.15 7.79
N ALA A 248 1.98 14.54 7.79
CA ALA A 248 1.55 15.84 8.30
C ALA A 248 1.73 15.94 9.82
N TYR A 249 1.42 14.90 10.58
CA TYR A 249 1.66 14.87 12.04
C TYR A 249 3.14 14.99 12.40
N LEU A 250 4.02 14.34 11.64
CA LEU A 250 5.47 14.41 11.81
C LEU A 250 6.04 15.77 11.39
N GLY A 251 5.27 16.55 10.64
CA GLY A 251 5.56 17.90 10.18
C GLY A 251 6.21 17.96 8.80
N ALA A 252 6.23 16.86 8.03
CA ALA A 252 6.78 16.83 6.67
C ALA A 252 5.80 17.35 5.61
N LEU A 253 4.49 17.30 5.89
CA LEU A 253 3.45 17.90 5.06
C LEU A 253 2.67 18.95 5.86
N ASP A 254 2.36 20.08 5.23
CA ASP A 254 1.49 21.11 5.76
C ASP A 254 0.18 21.12 4.95
N TYR A 255 -0.96 21.01 5.64
CA TYR A 255 -2.28 21.10 5.02
C TYR A 255 -2.79 22.54 5.05
N SER A 256 -3.30 23.01 3.91
CA SER A 256 -4.00 24.29 3.85
C SER A 256 -5.30 24.27 4.66
N GLN A 257 -5.78 25.44 5.08
CA GLN A 257 -7.08 25.54 5.74
C GLN A 257 -8.22 25.06 4.83
N GLU A 258 -8.14 25.36 3.53
CA GLU A 258 -9.11 24.90 2.54
C GLU A 258 -9.21 23.36 2.50
N LEU A 259 -8.07 22.67 2.53
CA LEU A 259 -8.06 21.21 2.60
C LEU A 259 -8.67 20.70 3.90
N LEU A 260 -8.28 21.29 5.04
CA LEU A 260 -8.84 20.95 6.35
C LEU A 260 -10.35 21.17 6.42
N ASP A 261 -10.89 22.13 5.66
CA ASP A 261 -12.32 22.36 5.54
C ASP A 261 -13.00 21.32 4.63
N GLN A 262 -12.27 20.63 3.75
CA GLN A 262 -12.77 19.54 2.91
C GLN A 262 -12.67 18.16 3.59
N ILE A 263 -11.71 17.97 4.49
CA ILE A 263 -11.50 16.73 5.24
C ILE A 263 -11.96 16.87 6.70
N GLY A 264 -12.02 15.78 7.46
CA GLY A 264 -12.46 15.78 8.85
C GLY A 264 -13.70 14.92 9.11
N GLU A 265 -14.29 15.07 10.29
CA GLU A 265 -15.36 14.19 10.75
C GLU A 265 -16.59 14.27 9.85
N GLY A 266 -17.10 13.10 9.43
CA GLY A 266 -18.24 12.96 8.53
C GLY A 266 -17.98 13.28 7.05
N LYS A 267 -16.85 13.92 6.70
CA LYS A 267 -16.56 14.32 5.31
C LYS A 267 -15.86 13.22 4.54
N ARG A 268 -16.15 13.15 3.24
CA ARG A 268 -15.53 12.22 2.28
C ARG A 268 -15.13 13.01 1.03
N LEU A 269 -13.98 12.68 0.47
CA LEU A 269 -13.56 13.15 -0.84
C LEU A 269 -14.03 12.18 -1.91
N ASP A 270 -14.34 12.71 -3.08
CA ASP A 270 -14.60 11.89 -4.25
C ASP A 270 -13.28 11.31 -4.79
N ASN A 271 -13.34 10.06 -5.25
CA ASN A 271 -12.22 9.39 -5.88
C ASN A 271 -11.83 10.12 -7.17
N GLY A 272 -10.56 10.51 -7.30
CA GLY A 272 -10.06 11.29 -8.43
C GLY A 272 -10.32 12.79 -8.33
N SER A 273 -10.86 13.29 -7.21
CA SER A 273 -10.95 14.73 -6.96
C SER A 273 -9.55 15.33 -6.80
N ALA A 274 -9.38 16.60 -7.15
CA ALA A 274 -8.09 17.28 -7.06
C ALA A 274 -7.49 17.19 -5.64
N ALA A 275 -8.30 17.37 -4.59
CA ALA A 275 -7.85 17.27 -3.20
C ALA A 275 -7.38 15.86 -2.82
N GLU A 276 -8.08 14.82 -3.28
CA GLU A 276 -7.72 13.42 -3.03
C GLU A 276 -6.41 13.06 -3.74
N VAL A 277 -6.31 13.40 -5.03
CA VAL A 277 -5.12 13.16 -5.85
C VAL A 277 -3.92 13.95 -5.32
N GLU A 278 -4.14 15.20 -4.88
CA GLU A 278 -3.07 16.05 -4.34
C GLU A 278 -2.49 15.49 -3.03
N LEU A 279 -3.35 15.07 -2.09
CA LEU A 279 -2.93 14.43 -0.85
C LEU A 279 -2.06 13.19 -1.09
N ARG A 280 -2.47 12.35 -2.03
CA ARG A 280 -1.78 11.10 -2.37
C ARG A 280 -0.49 11.36 -3.13
N GLY A 281 -0.51 12.24 -4.13
CA GLY A 281 0.67 12.61 -4.92
C GLY A 281 1.74 13.35 -4.11
N ALA A 282 1.35 14.29 -3.25
CA ALA A 282 2.27 14.99 -2.36
C ALA A 282 2.95 14.03 -1.37
N SER A 283 2.26 12.96 -0.97
CA SER A 283 2.84 11.91 -0.11
C SER A 283 3.91 11.09 -0.83
N ILE A 284 3.75 10.85 -2.15
CA ILE A 284 4.80 10.24 -2.97
C ILE A 284 6.02 11.16 -3.02
N ALA A 285 5.82 12.41 -3.41
CA ALA A 285 6.91 13.38 -3.55
C ALA A 285 7.70 13.59 -2.25
N VAL A 286 7.02 13.74 -1.10
CA VAL A 286 7.72 13.97 0.17
C VAL A 286 8.52 12.75 0.64
N CYS A 287 8.06 11.52 0.37
CA CYS A 287 8.83 10.33 0.68
C CYS A 287 10.09 10.22 -0.18
N ASP A 288 10.01 10.59 -1.46
CA ASP A 288 11.20 10.66 -2.33
C ASP A 288 12.18 11.73 -1.83
N GLU A 289 11.70 12.91 -1.41
CA GLU A 289 12.55 13.94 -0.80
C GLU A 289 13.18 13.50 0.53
N ILE A 290 12.47 12.71 1.35
CA ILE A 290 13.00 12.11 2.57
C ILE A 290 14.15 11.16 2.22
N VAL A 291 13.99 10.29 1.20
CA VAL A 291 15.05 9.38 0.73
C VAL A 291 16.27 10.15 0.25
N ASP A 292 16.07 11.18 -0.58
CA ASP A 292 17.17 12.04 -1.05
C ASP A 292 17.92 12.69 0.12
N HIS A 293 17.19 13.16 1.13
CA HIS A 293 17.80 13.76 2.32
C HIS A 293 18.57 12.73 3.16
N MET A 294 18.03 11.52 3.33
CA MET A 294 18.72 10.42 4.02
C MET A 294 20.03 10.05 3.30
N ASN A 295 20.01 9.96 1.96
CA ASN A 295 21.19 9.67 1.17
C ASN A 295 22.26 10.76 1.28
N LYS A 296 21.84 12.03 1.29
CA LYS A 296 22.76 13.16 1.57
C LYS A 296 23.39 13.03 2.95
N LEU A 297 22.60 12.75 4.00
CA LEU A 297 23.11 12.57 5.36
C LEU A 297 24.09 11.40 5.47
N ARG A 298 23.81 10.25 4.84
CA ARG A 298 24.74 9.11 4.79
C ARG A 298 26.09 9.48 4.15
N ALA A 299 26.08 10.37 3.16
CA ALA A 299 27.29 10.83 2.47
C ALA A 299 28.06 11.92 3.23
N THR A 300 27.40 12.73 4.06
CA THR A 300 28.02 13.93 4.67
C THR A 300 28.15 13.90 6.20
N ASP A 301 27.34 13.09 6.89
CA ASP A 301 27.30 13.02 8.35
C ASP A 301 27.93 11.70 8.84
N PRO A 302 29.05 11.76 9.58
CA PRO A 302 29.72 10.58 10.13
C PRO A 302 28.84 9.68 11.00
N ARG A 303 27.71 10.19 11.54
CA ARG A 303 26.77 9.39 12.32
C ARG A 303 26.10 8.30 11.50
N TYR A 304 26.01 8.46 10.18
CA TYR A 304 25.19 7.62 9.30
C TYR A 304 25.95 6.95 8.15
N THR A 305 27.27 7.10 8.08
CA THR A 305 28.08 6.56 6.97
C THR A 305 27.96 5.04 6.80
N ASP A 306 27.82 4.31 7.90
CA ASP A 306 27.67 2.84 7.89
C ASP A 306 26.20 2.37 7.81
N VAL A 307 25.24 3.31 7.79
CA VAL A 307 23.82 2.96 7.67
C VAL A 307 23.54 2.59 6.21
N ARG A 308 22.82 1.47 6.01
CA ARG A 308 22.42 1.04 4.66
C ARG A 308 21.48 2.05 4.01
N GLU A 309 21.32 1.91 2.71
CA GLU A 309 20.28 2.65 1.98
C GLU A 309 18.89 2.22 2.47
N VAL A 310 17.99 3.20 2.55
CA VAL A 310 16.58 3.03 2.91
C VAL A 310 15.75 3.53 1.73
N THR A 311 14.83 2.69 1.25
CA THR A 311 14.01 2.97 0.06
C THR A 311 12.72 3.72 0.41
N ALA A 312 12.04 4.30 -0.59
CA ALA A 312 10.74 4.97 -0.40
C ALA A 312 9.65 4.02 0.13
N MET A 313 9.69 2.74 -0.26
CA MET A 313 8.85 1.68 0.32
C MET A 313 9.10 1.54 1.83
N GLU A 314 10.35 1.60 2.28
CA GLU A 314 10.66 1.44 3.71
C GLU A 314 10.29 2.69 4.51
N VAL A 315 10.39 3.88 3.90
CA VAL A 315 9.84 5.13 4.45
C VAL A 315 8.33 4.99 4.67
N ASP A 316 7.59 4.50 3.67
CA ASP A 316 6.14 4.27 3.79
C ASP A 316 5.80 3.38 4.98
N VAL A 317 6.43 2.22 5.02
CA VAL A 317 6.15 1.20 6.02
C VAL A 317 6.51 1.70 7.43
N PHE A 318 7.61 2.45 7.57
CA PHE A 318 7.95 3.12 8.82
C PHE A 318 6.87 4.12 9.24
N VAL A 319 6.43 5.00 8.33
CA VAL A 319 5.43 6.04 8.61
C VAL A 319 4.07 5.43 8.93
N TRP A 320 3.66 4.39 8.21
CA TRP A 320 2.44 3.65 8.47
C TRP A 320 2.49 2.94 9.83
N GLY A 321 3.63 2.32 10.17
CA GLY A 321 3.88 1.74 11.49
C GLY A 321 3.80 2.79 12.61
N TYR A 322 4.44 3.95 12.42
CA TYR A 322 4.39 5.09 13.34
C TYR A 322 2.95 5.52 13.60
N ARG A 323 2.14 5.68 12.54
CA ARG A 323 0.71 6.04 12.66
C ARG A 323 -0.06 5.06 13.54
N ARG A 324 0.27 3.77 13.46
CA ARG A 324 -0.43 2.74 14.24
C ARG A 324 -0.04 2.76 15.71
N ILE A 325 1.25 2.92 16.01
CA ILE A 325 1.76 3.00 17.38
C ILE A 325 1.25 4.28 18.07
N HIS A 326 1.18 5.40 17.33
CA HIS A 326 0.80 6.71 17.85
C HIS A 326 -0.63 7.12 17.46
N ALA A 327 -1.53 6.15 17.22
CA ALA A 327 -2.86 6.42 16.63
C ALA A 327 -3.66 7.49 17.40
N ALA A 328 -3.69 7.40 18.74
CA ALA A 328 -4.45 8.33 19.57
C ALA A 328 -3.97 9.80 19.41
N ASP A 329 -2.66 10.02 19.36
CA ASP A 329 -2.09 11.36 19.23
C ASP A 329 -2.22 11.90 17.80
N VAL A 330 -2.01 11.04 16.81
CA VAL A 330 -2.12 11.38 15.38
C VAL A 330 -3.54 11.78 15.04
N GLU A 331 -4.53 10.95 15.41
CA GLU A 331 -5.95 11.19 15.12
C GLU A 331 -6.52 12.41 15.84
N LYS A 332 -5.99 12.74 17.02
CA LYS A 332 -6.39 13.95 17.75
C LYS A 332 -5.93 15.24 17.07
N LYS A 333 -4.80 15.22 16.36
CA LYS A 333 -4.18 16.45 15.80
C LYS A 333 -4.47 16.65 14.32
N ILE A 334 -4.43 15.60 13.52
CA ILE A 334 -4.50 15.70 12.06
C ILE A 334 -5.66 14.81 11.58
N PRO A 335 -6.67 15.35 10.87
CA PRO A 335 -7.67 14.51 10.22
C PRO A 335 -7.04 13.77 9.04
N PHE A 336 -7.57 12.58 8.73
CA PHE A 336 -7.24 11.87 7.49
C PHE A 336 -8.35 12.05 6.47
N HIS A 337 -8.01 12.01 5.19
CA HIS A 337 -9.02 12.01 4.13
C HIS A 337 -9.72 10.66 4.07
N ARG A 338 -11.00 10.67 3.68
CA ARG A 338 -11.79 9.45 3.49
C ARG A 338 -12.31 9.44 2.07
N THR A 339 -11.89 8.44 1.31
CA THR A 339 -12.38 8.19 -0.04
C THR A 339 -12.81 6.74 -0.09
N ARG A 340 -14.02 6.49 -0.59
CA ARG A 340 -14.51 5.13 -0.76
C ARG A 340 -14.20 4.69 -2.19
N CYS A 341 -13.16 3.90 -2.36
CA CYS A 341 -12.73 3.40 -3.68
C CYS A 341 -12.02 2.05 -3.58
N ILE A 342 -11.74 1.46 -4.73
CA ILE A 342 -11.06 0.17 -4.83
C ILE A 342 -9.54 0.28 -4.79
N TYR A 343 -8.96 1.48 -4.66
CA TYR A 343 -7.52 1.70 -4.87
C TYR A 343 -6.68 1.74 -3.58
N TYR A 344 -7.29 1.99 -2.41
CA TYR A 344 -6.57 2.07 -1.12
C TYR A 344 -7.50 1.95 0.09
#